data_AF-A0A6P1Z9M8-F1
#
_entry.id   AF-A0A6P1Z9M8-F1
#
_cell.length_a   1.000
_cell.length_b   1.000
_cell.length_c   1.000
_cell.angle_alpha   90.00
_cell.angle_beta   90.00
_cell.angle_gamma   90.00
#
_symmetry.space_group_name_H-M   'P 1'
#
loop_
_entity.id
_entity.type
_entity.pdbx_description
1 polymer ?
#
loop_
_entity_poly.entity_id
_entity_poly.type
_entity_poly.pdbx_seq_one_letter_code
_entity_poly.pdbx_strand_id
1 'polypeptide(L)' 'MTFQGHPLTLVVNAVALTQKSPDFTEPKPYLSLVTPADYAGNKLIIASVPSLDTSVCSLETKRFNDEA' A
#
# COMPACT_ATOMS: atom_id res chain seq x y z
N MET A 1 -3.20 16.25 -1.28
CA MET A 1 -4.32 15.38 -0.84
C MET A 1 -5.04 16.04 0.31
N THR A 2 -6.26 15.61 0.65
CA THR A 2 -7.01 16.13 1.80
C THR A 2 -7.45 14.99 2.72
N PHE A 3 -7.46 15.20 4.03
CA PHE A 3 -8.03 14.28 5.01
C PHE A 3 -8.99 15.05 5.90
N GLN A 4 -10.24 14.61 5.97
CA GLN A 4 -11.32 15.31 6.70
C GLN A 4 -11.44 16.80 6.35
N GLY A 5 -11.27 17.15 5.07
CA GLY A 5 -11.35 18.53 4.58
C GLY A 5 -10.08 19.37 4.79
N HIS A 6 -9.08 18.86 5.50
CA HIS A 6 -7.81 19.55 5.71
C HIS A 6 -6.74 19.13 4.69
N PRO A 7 -5.98 20.08 4.12
CA PRO A 7 -4.90 19.74 3.21
C PRO A 7 -3.75 19.04 3.95
N LEU A 8 -3.20 17.99 3.33
CA LEU A 8 -2.00 17.31 3.81
C LEU A 8 -0.87 17.45 2.78
N THR A 9 0.35 17.60 3.31
CA THR A 9 1.58 17.64 2.54
C THR A 9 2.17 16.23 2.43
N LEU A 10 2.55 15.82 1.23
CA LEU A 10 3.33 14.61 1.02
C LEU A 10 4.80 14.94 1.24
N VAL A 11 5.50 14.14 2.06
CA VAL A 11 6.93 14.33 2.36
C VAL A 11 7.81 14.00 1.15
N VAL A 12 7.31 13.15 0.25
CA VAL A 12 8.00 12.73 -0.97
C VAL A 12 7.06 12.80 -2.17
N ASN A 13 7.64 12.84 -3.36
CA ASN A 13 6.88 12.81 -4.61
C ASN A 13 6.23 11.44 -4.81
N ALA A 14 5.06 11.45 -5.46
CA ALA A 14 4.41 10.23 -5.91
C ALA A 14 5.28 9.49 -6.95
N VAL A 15 5.19 8.17 -6.96
CA VAL A 15 5.89 7.31 -7.91
C VAL A 15 5.32 7.56 -9.32
N ALA A 16 6.20 7.81 -10.30
CA ALA A 16 5.79 7.98 -11.69
C ALA A 16 5.58 6.63 -12.39
N LEU A 17 4.69 6.57 -13.40
CA LEU A 17 4.36 5.32 -14.13
C LEU A 17 5.55 4.65 -14.81
N THR A 18 6.57 5.42 -15.18
CA THR A 18 7.79 4.91 -15.83
C THR A 18 8.93 4.67 -14.84
N GLN A 19 8.71 4.92 -13.55
CA GLN A 19 9.71 4.73 -12.51
C GLN A 19 9.74 3.25 -12.09
N LYS A 20 10.95 2.71 -11.88
CA LYS A 20 11.10 1.42 -11.21
C LYS A 20 10.49 1.50 -9.81
N SER A 21 9.71 0.49 -9.41
CA SER A 21 9.15 0.41 -8.05
C SER A 21 10.27 0.59 -7.02
N PRO A 22 10.07 1.48 -6.03
CA PRO A 22 10.95 1.56 -4.87
C PRO A 22 11.06 0.20 -4.18
N ASP A 23 12.23 -0.04 -3.57
CA ASP A 23 12.43 -1.20 -2.70
C ASP A 23 11.73 -0.98 -1.36
N PHE A 24 11.34 -2.07 -0.70
CA PHE A 24 10.72 -2.01 0.63
C PHE A 24 11.07 -3.25 1.46
N THR A 25 10.97 -3.11 2.77
CA THR A 25 11.06 -4.23 3.71
C THR A 25 10.02 -4.02 4.77
N GLU A 26 8.96 -4.82 4.73
CA GLU A 26 7.79 -4.66 5.59
C GLU A 26 7.61 -5.88 6.50
N PRO A 27 7.08 -5.71 7.71
CA PRO A 27 6.71 -6.83 8.56
C PRO A 27 5.40 -7.47 8.08
N LYS A 28 5.38 -8.80 8.02
CA LYS A 28 4.17 -9.62 7.93
C LYS A 28 3.51 -9.77 9.30
N PRO A 29 2.28 -10.31 9.36
CA PRO A 29 1.78 -10.92 10.58
C PRO A 29 2.85 -11.85 11.18
N TYR A 30 3.01 -11.80 12.49
CA TYR A 30 4.04 -12.56 13.22
C TYR A 30 5.50 -12.14 12.95
N LEU A 31 5.71 -10.89 12.50
CA LEU A 31 7.01 -10.19 12.47
C LEU A 31 8.09 -10.77 11.56
N SER A 32 7.75 -11.72 10.69
CA SER A 32 8.65 -12.10 9.59
C SER A 32 8.68 -10.99 8.54
N LEU A 33 9.83 -10.75 7.91
CA LEU A 33 9.97 -9.68 6.92
C LEU A 33 9.52 -10.16 5.52
N VAL A 34 9.05 -9.20 4.71
CA VAL A 34 8.77 -9.37 3.30
C VAL A 34 9.41 -8.24 2.48
N THR A 35 9.86 -8.58 1.30
CA THR A 35 10.51 -7.70 0.31
C THR A 35 9.88 -7.91 -1.07
N PRO A 36 10.06 -6.99 -2.02
CA PRO A 36 9.64 -7.21 -3.41
C PRO A 36 10.21 -8.49 -4.03
N ALA A 37 11.40 -8.93 -3.61
CA ALA A 37 12.06 -10.12 -4.13
C ALA A 37 11.28 -11.41 -3.83
N ASP A 38 10.53 -11.44 -2.73
CA ASP A 38 9.67 -12.58 -2.36
C ASP A 38 8.53 -12.81 -3.38
N TYR A 39 8.23 -11.80 -4.21
CA TYR A 39 7.18 -11.83 -5.24
C TYR A 39 7.75 -11.87 -6.67
N ALA A 40 9.05 -12.13 -6.84
CA ALA A 40 9.70 -12.16 -8.15
C ALA A 40 9.00 -13.13 -9.12
N GLY A 41 8.76 -12.66 -10.35
CA GLY A 41 8.04 -13.42 -11.38
C GLY A 41 6.51 -13.26 -11.34
N ASN A 42 5.95 -12.68 -10.28
CA ASN A 42 4.54 -12.37 -10.18
C ASN A 42 4.27 -10.87 -10.35
N LYS A 43 3.04 -10.51 -10.75
CA LYS A 43 2.57 -9.12 -10.67
C LYS A 43 2.28 -8.80 -9.21
N LEU A 44 2.95 -7.80 -8.66
CA LEU A 44 2.71 -7.30 -7.31
C LEU A 44 1.84 -6.03 -7.39
N ILE A 45 0.66 -6.06 -6.76
CA ILE A 45 -0.22 -4.90 -6.60
C ILE A 45 -0.16 -4.46 -5.13
N ILE A 46 0.14 -3.18 -4.91
CA ILE A 46 0.25 -2.59 -3.56
C ILE A 46 -1.00 -1.74 -3.33
N ALA A 47 -1.91 -2.22 -2.47
CA ALA A 47 -3.04 -1.46 -1.96
C ALA A 47 -2.67 -0.88 -0.59
N SER A 48 -2.74 0.45 -0.44
CA SER A 48 -2.36 1.16 0.78
C SER A 48 -3.51 1.99 1.31
N VAL A 49 -3.75 1.89 2.62
CA VAL A 49 -4.79 2.63 3.34
C VAL A 49 -4.18 3.29 4.59
N PRO A 50 -4.71 4.44 5.05
CA PRO A 50 -4.16 5.12 6.24
C PRO A 50 -4.22 4.29 7.53
N SER A 51 -5.28 3.49 7.71
CA SER A 51 -5.42 2.57 8.84
C SER A 51 -6.52 1.55 8.54
N LEU A 52 -6.17 0.26 8.65
CA LEU A 52 -7.11 -0.86 8.53
C LEU A 52 -8.18 -0.88 9.63
N ASP A 53 -7.97 -0.17 10.74
CA ASP A 53 -8.88 -0.10 11.88
C ASP A 53 -10.07 0.85 11.65
N THR A 54 -10.15 1.47 10.47
CA THR A 54 -11.26 2.35 10.09
C THR A 54 -12.20 1.66 9.13
N SER A 55 -13.51 1.92 9.25
CA SER A 55 -14.56 1.21 8.52
C SER A 55 -14.41 1.28 7.00
N VAL A 56 -14.07 2.45 6.47
CA VAL A 56 -13.92 2.66 5.02
C VAL A 56 -12.70 1.92 4.48
N CYS A 57 -11.55 2.03 5.16
CA CYS A 57 -10.32 1.37 4.73
C CYS A 57 -10.43 -0.16 4.81
N SER A 58 -11.05 -0.68 5.88
CA SER A 58 -11.31 -2.12 6.03
C SER A 58 -12.17 -2.66 4.89
N LEU A 59 -13.25 -1.94 4.55
CA LEU A 59 -14.13 -2.30 3.44
C LEU A 59 -13.39 -2.27 2.08
N GLU A 60 -12.56 -1.25 1.85
CA GLU A 60 -11.74 -1.11 0.66
C GLU A 60 -10.80 -2.31 0.48
N THR A 61 -10.03 -2.64 1.52
CA THR A 61 -9.09 -3.77 1.47
C THR A 61 -9.81 -5.09 1.24
N LYS A 62 -10.97 -5.30 1.89
CA LYS A 62 -11.78 -6.50 1.67
C LYS A 62 -12.24 -6.62 0.21
N ARG A 63 -12.82 -5.55 -0.34
CA ARG A 63 -13.31 -5.56 -1.73
C ARG A 63 -12.17 -5.80 -2.73
N PHE A 64 -11.04 -5.14 -2.54
CA PHE A 64 -9.87 -5.36 -3.37
C PHE A 64 -9.46 -6.83 -3.37
N ASN A 65 -9.40 -7.46 -2.20
CA ASN A 65 -9.00 -8.87 -2.10
C ASN A 65 -10.05 -9.84 -2.69
N ASP A 66 -11.34 -9.51 -2.63
CA ASP A 66 -12.41 -10.34 -3.19
C ASP A 66 -12.48 -10.28 -4.73
N GLU A 67 -12.04 -9.16 -5.33
CA GLU A 67 -12.12 -8.89 -6.77
C GLU A 67 -10.80 -9.07 -7.55
N ALA A 68 -9.67 -9.23 -6.84
CA ALA A 68 -8.33 -9.40 -7.41
C ALA A 68 -8.00 -10.86 -7.78
#